data_AF-A0A7N0SYH5-F1
#
_entry.id   AF-A0A7N0SYH5-F1
#
_cell.length_a   1.000
_cell.length_b   1.000
_cell.length_c   1.000
_cell.angle_alpha   90.00
_cell.angle_beta   90.00
_cell.angle_gamma   90.00
#
_symmetry.space_group_name_H-M   'P 1'
#
loop_
_entity.id
_entity.type
_entity.pdbx_description
1 polymer ?
#
loop_
_entity_poly.entity_id
_entity_poly.type
_entity_poly.pdbx_seq_one_letter_code
_entity_poly.pdbx_strand_id
1 'polypeptide(L)'
;MENLRVPVIYDDTWFKLNVIHDIERKNVRVYIYNELKFEVPGREAASHYFKCGVYGQDYSSHRMESRWKNIKGYDYSSGVWQFEAFGYVPSNTSGVVVMQIFGAETHATTLMMRVHDGALSYYRNPIYINGELKFEGSGRGGRSHFFKCGVYAQDDASDYMESRWKQIKVLKK
;
A
#
# COMPACT_ATOMS: atom_id res chain seq x y z
N MET A 1 -31.03 -1.07 -2.86
CA MET A 1 -29.79 -0.51 -3.44
C MET A 1 -28.68 -1.47 -3.11
N GLU A 2 -28.12 -2.14 -4.12
CA GLU A 2 -27.08 -3.15 -3.92
C GLU A 2 -25.78 -2.49 -3.46
N ASN A 3 -25.24 -3.00 -2.35
CA ASN A 3 -23.92 -2.67 -1.83
C ASN A 3 -22.85 -3.18 -2.80
N LEU A 4 -22.57 -2.42 -3.86
CA LEU A 4 -21.49 -2.70 -4.80
C LEU A 4 -20.14 -2.40 -4.13
N ARG A 5 -19.67 -3.40 -3.37
CA ARG A 5 -18.26 -3.57 -3.00
C ARG A 5 -17.44 -3.48 -4.29
N VAL A 6 -16.33 -2.75 -4.27
CA VAL A 6 -15.27 -2.97 -5.27
C VAL A 6 -14.99 -4.48 -5.23
N PRO A 7 -15.12 -5.21 -6.35
CA PRO A 7 -15.03 -6.67 -6.33
C PRO A 7 -13.79 -7.08 -5.56
N VAL A 8 -14.04 -7.91 -4.56
CA VAL A 8 -13.08 -8.60 -3.69
C VAL A 8 -11.78 -8.80 -4.44
N ILE A 9 -10.76 -7.99 -4.13
CA ILE A 9 -9.45 -8.13 -4.79
C ILE A 9 -8.75 -9.41 -4.31
N TYR A 10 -9.24 -10.02 -3.22
CA TYR A 10 -8.59 -11.10 -2.50
C TYR A 10 -9.55 -12.28 -2.24
N ASP A 11 -9.92 -12.99 -3.31
CA ASP A 11 -10.50 -14.34 -3.24
C ASP A 11 -9.37 -15.38 -3.33
N ASP A 12 -8.47 -15.35 -2.33
CA ASP A 12 -7.31 -16.24 -2.26
C ASP A 12 -6.51 -16.35 -3.58
N THR A 13 -6.31 -15.20 -4.24
CA THR A 13 -5.64 -15.08 -5.53
C THR A 13 -4.51 -14.05 -5.51
N TRP A 14 -3.60 -14.16 -6.48
CA TRP A 14 -2.50 -13.20 -6.67
C TRP A 14 -2.98 -11.98 -7.46
N PHE A 15 -2.54 -10.81 -7.05
CA PHE A 15 -2.79 -9.55 -7.76
C PHE A 15 -1.50 -8.84 -8.15
N LYS A 16 -1.47 -8.21 -9.32
CA LYS A 16 -0.35 -7.37 -9.72
C LYS A 16 -0.56 -5.97 -9.17
N LEU A 17 0.36 -5.50 -8.33
CA LEU A 17 0.39 -4.15 -7.78
C LEU A 17 1.52 -3.35 -8.43
N ASN A 18 1.20 -2.14 -8.87
CA ASN A 18 2.19 -1.17 -9.33
C ASN A 18 1.90 0.19 -8.68
N VAL A 19 2.88 0.74 -7.97
CA VAL A 19 2.79 2.04 -7.30
C VAL A 19 3.88 2.95 -7.87
N ILE A 20 3.49 4.03 -8.51
CA ILE A 20 4.39 5.05 -9.06
C ILE A 20 4.36 6.27 -8.14
N HIS A 21 5.49 6.63 -7.57
CA HIS A 21 5.71 7.86 -6.82
C HIS A 21 6.54 8.80 -7.68
N ASP A 22 5.90 9.87 -8.17
CA ASP A 22 6.56 10.94 -8.89
C ASP A 22 6.77 12.09 -7.91
N ILE A 23 8.04 12.24 -7.53
CA ILE A 23 8.46 13.16 -6.46
C ILE A 23 8.33 14.61 -6.94
N GLU A 24 8.65 14.86 -8.20
CA GLU A 24 8.66 16.20 -8.79
C GLU A 24 7.24 16.74 -8.96
N ARG A 25 6.31 15.90 -9.41
CA ARG A 25 4.90 16.26 -9.57
C ARG A 25 4.10 16.10 -8.28
N LYS A 26 4.72 15.62 -7.20
CA LYS A 26 4.07 15.39 -5.90
C LYS A 26 2.80 14.57 -6.08
N ASN A 27 2.85 13.47 -6.83
CA ASN A 27 1.73 12.55 -6.97
C ASN A 27 2.17 11.07 -6.82
N VAL A 28 1.24 10.25 -6.35
CA VAL A 28 1.36 8.80 -6.26
C VAL A 28 0.21 8.18 -7.02
N ARG A 29 0.52 7.31 -7.97
CA ARG A 29 -0.46 6.55 -8.76
C ARG A 29 -0.37 5.08 -8.43
N VAL A 30 -1.50 4.43 -8.24
CA VAL A 30 -1.59 3.01 -7.91
C VAL A 30 -2.43 2.29 -8.96
N TYR A 31 -1.84 1.23 -9.48
CA TYR A 31 -2.42 0.37 -10.50
C TYR A 31 -2.57 -1.04 -9.94
N ILE A 32 -3.73 -1.64 -10.20
CA ILE A 32 -4.00 -3.06 -9.93
C ILE A 32 -4.32 -3.72 -11.26
N TYR A 33 -3.62 -4.81 -11.58
CA TYR A 33 -3.70 -5.46 -12.89
C TYR A 33 -3.43 -4.50 -14.07
N ASN A 34 -2.54 -3.52 -13.86
CA ASN A 34 -2.19 -2.44 -14.80
C ASN A 34 -3.31 -1.44 -15.09
N GLU A 35 -4.47 -1.54 -14.45
CA GLU A 35 -5.50 -0.51 -14.51
C GLU A 35 -5.24 0.54 -13.45
N LEU A 36 -5.27 1.82 -13.82
CA LEU A 36 -5.19 2.91 -12.85
C LEU A 36 -6.37 2.74 -11.90
N LYS A 37 -6.04 2.50 -10.63
CA LYS A 37 -7.01 2.62 -9.57
C LYS A 37 -6.95 4.08 -9.18
N PHE A 38 -6.01 4.52 -8.34
CA PHE A 38 -6.00 5.88 -7.81
C PHE A 38 -4.79 6.70 -8.14
N GLU A 39 -5.01 8.02 -8.12
CA GLU A 39 -3.99 9.05 -8.07
C GLU A 39 -4.25 9.90 -6.83
N VAL A 40 -3.23 10.05 -5.99
CA VAL A 40 -3.30 10.86 -4.78
C VAL A 40 -2.10 11.79 -4.73
N PRO A 41 -2.19 12.93 -4.02
CA PRO A 41 -1.04 13.78 -3.76
C PRO A 41 0.09 12.97 -3.10
N GLY A 42 1.22 12.91 -3.78
CA GLY A 42 2.50 12.46 -3.28
C GLY A 42 3.15 13.55 -2.44
N ARG A 43 4.21 13.21 -1.73
CA ARG A 43 4.89 14.14 -0.82
C ARG A 43 6.39 14.08 -1.03
N GLU A 44 7.08 15.17 -0.66
CA GLU A 44 8.52 15.31 -0.80
C GLU A 44 9.26 14.69 0.39
N ALA A 45 10.42 14.07 0.15
CA ALA A 45 11.39 13.72 1.19
C ALA A 45 12.83 13.77 0.68
N ALA A 46 13.77 13.97 1.62
CA ALA A 46 15.21 14.04 1.34
C ALA A 46 15.86 12.69 1.04
N SER A 47 15.33 11.57 1.55
CA SER A 47 15.86 10.22 1.28
C SER A 47 14.76 9.15 1.28
N HIS A 48 14.89 8.10 0.47
CA HIS A 48 13.88 7.05 0.35
C HIS A 48 14.48 5.65 0.35
N TYR A 49 13.87 4.71 1.08
CA TYR A 49 14.31 3.31 1.13
C TYR A 49 13.14 2.33 0.94
N PHE A 50 13.43 1.14 0.42
CA PHE A 50 12.46 0.04 0.43
C PHE A 50 12.46 -0.66 1.80
N LYS A 51 11.30 -0.84 2.42
CA LYS A 51 11.14 -1.65 3.65
C LYS A 51 10.15 -2.76 3.38
N CYS A 52 10.30 -3.87 4.09
CA CYS A 52 9.29 -4.91 4.13
C CYS A 52 9.34 -5.54 5.52
N GLY A 53 8.19 -5.91 6.08
CA GLY A 53 8.15 -6.42 7.45
C GLY A 53 6.76 -6.79 7.95
N VAL A 54 6.75 -7.36 9.14
CA VAL A 54 5.57 -7.59 9.97
C VAL A 54 5.61 -6.54 11.08
N TYR A 55 4.57 -5.73 11.23
CA TYR A 55 4.51 -4.63 12.18
C TYR A 55 3.23 -4.74 13.02
N GLY A 56 3.36 -4.92 14.33
CA GLY A 56 2.24 -4.89 15.28
C GLY A 56 1.98 -3.49 15.84
N GLN A 57 0.79 -3.29 16.41
CA GLN A 57 0.44 -2.19 17.31
C GLN A 57 -0.19 -2.79 18.59
N ASP A 58 -0.64 -1.93 19.53
CA ASP A 58 -1.37 -2.39 20.71
C ASP A 58 -2.58 -3.24 20.30
N TYR A 59 -2.79 -4.36 20.99
CA TYR A 59 -3.84 -5.34 20.69
C TYR A 59 -3.75 -5.97 19.28
N SER A 60 -2.54 -6.15 18.74
CA SER A 60 -2.32 -6.82 17.45
C SER A 60 -2.75 -8.29 17.44
N SER A 61 -2.86 -8.84 16.23
CA SER A 61 -3.20 -10.25 15.97
C SER A 61 -2.30 -11.25 16.70
N HIS A 62 -2.89 -12.38 17.08
CA HIS A 62 -2.19 -13.53 17.67
C HIS A 62 -1.09 -14.09 16.76
N ARG A 63 -1.28 -14.02 15.44
CA ARG A 63 -0.28 -14.45 14.46
C ARG A 63 -0.24 -13.50 13.26
N MET A 64 0.95 -13.03 12.95
CA MET A 64 1.23 -12.17 11.80
C MET A 64 2.40 -12.73 11.00
N GLU A 65 2.25 -12.83 9.69
CA GLU A 65 3.29 -13.39 8.83
C GLU A 65 3.42 -12.56 7.54
N SER A 66 4.64 -12.44 7.03
CA SER A 66 4.86 -11.95 5.68
C SER A 66 5.99 -12.70 5.02
N ARG A 67 5.78 -13.03 3.73
CA ARG A 67 6.73 -13.83 2.94
C ARG A 67 7.09 -13.07 1.69
N TRP A 68 8.40 -12.92 1.45
CA TRP A 68 8.92 -12.21 0.28
C TRP A 68 9.86 -13.11 -0.51
N LYS A 69 9.76 -13.05 -1.84
CA LYS A 69 10.67 -13.76 -2.74
C LYS A 69 11.08 -12.87 -3.92
N ASN A 70 12.36 -12.93 -4.28
CA ASN A 70 12.95 -12.20 -5.40
C ASN A 70 12.79 -10.67 -5.26
N ILE A 71 13.45 -10.09 -4.26
CA ILE A 71 13.47 -8.64 -4.02
C ILE A 71 14.64 -8.01 -4.76
N LYS A 72 14.37 -7.00 -5.58
CA LYS A 72 15.37 -6.08 -6.13
C LYS A 72 14.92 -4.65 -5.83
N GLY A 73 15.78 -3.87 -5.18
CA GLY A 73 15.46 -2.49 -4.82
C GLY A 73 16.66 -1.56 -4.90
N TYR A 74 16.36 -0.27 -4.92
CA TYR A 74 17.32 0.82 -4.89
C TYR A 74 16.85 1.87 -3.87
N ASP A 75 17.79 2.57 -3.28
CA ASP A 75 17.50 3.80 -2.54
C ASP A 75 17.24 4.94 -3.53
N TYR A 76 16.39 5.89 -3.15
CA TYR A 76 16.03 7.00 -4.01
C TYR A 76 15.75 8.31 -3.28
N SER A 77 15.84 9.46 -3.94
CA SER A 77 15.59 10.76 -3.32
C SER A 77 14.92 11.78 -4.24
N SER A 78 14.88 11.53 -5.54
CA SER A 78 14.38 12.45 -6.56
C SER A 78 13.91 11.69 -7.82
N GLY A 79 13.10 12.35 -8.66
CA GLY A 79 12.57 11.77 -9.90
C GLY A 79 11.37 10.85 -9.68
N VAL A 80 11.11 9.99 -10.66
CA VAL A 80 9.94 9.10 -10.67
C VAL A 80 10.35 7.67 -10.34
N TRP A 81 9.67 7.07 -9.36
CA TRP A 81 9.99 5.74 -8.85
C TRP A 81 8.78 4.83 -8.87
N GLN A 82 9.01 3.57 -9.22
CA GLN A 82 7.98 2.56 -9.33
C GLN A 82 8.28 1.38 -8.41
N PHE A 83 7.31 1.01 -7.56
CA PHE A 83 7.23 -0.33 -6.96
C PHE A 83 6.35 -1.22 -7.85
N GLU A 84 6.81 -2.42 -8.20
CA GLU A 84 6.04 -3.46 -8.88
C GLU A 84 6.18 -4.78 -8.13
N ALA A 85 5.07 -5.46 -7.87
CA ALA A 85 5.08 -6.81 -7.30
C ALA A 85 3.79 -7.57 -7.61
N PHE A 86 3.83 -8.89 -7.43
CA PHE A 86 2.62 -9.69 -7.21
C PHE A 86 2.41 -9.84 -5.70
N GLY A 87 1.24 -9.42 -5.22
CA GLY A 87 0.80 -9.59 -3.84
C GLY A 87 -0.24 -10.70 -3.70
N TYR A 88 -0.38 -11.25 -2.50
CA TYR A 88 -1.45 -12.15 -2.09
C TYR A 88 -1.75 -11.89 -0.61
N VAL A 89 -3.02 -11.79 -0.26
CA VAL A 89 -3.51 -11.58 1.12
C VAL A 89 -4.65 -12.59 1.30
N PRO A 90 -4.59 -13.51 2.28
CA PRO A 90 -5.67 -14.49 2.46
C PRO A 90 -6.98 -13.82 2.86
N SER A 91 -8.09 -14.44 2.46
CA SER A 91 -9.46 -13.94 2.69
C SER A 91 -9.81 -13.61 4.15
N ASN A 92 -9.20 -14.30 5.13
CA ASN A 92 -9.42 -14.07 6.56
C ASN A 92 -8.52 -12.97 7.19
N THR A 93 -7.77 -12.23 6.37
CA THR A 93 -6.92 -11.12 6.84
C THR A 93 -7.69 -9.79 6.74
N SER A 94 -7.97 -9.15 7.87
CA SER A 94 -8.70 -7.86 7.97
C SER A 94 -8.00 -6.91 8.95
N GLY A 95 -8.32 -5.61 8.86
CA GLY A 95 -7.73 -4.60 9.75
C GLY A 95 -6.23 -4.38 9.53
N VAL A 96 -5.70 -4.58 8.32
CA VAL A 96 -4.25 -4.60 8.07
C VAL A 96 -3.82 -3.66 6.93
N VAL A 97 -2.70 -2.96 7.07
CA VAL A 97 -2.04 -2.26 5.96
C VAL A 97 -1.07 -3.22 5.27
N VAL A 98 -1.22 -3.34 3.94
CA VAL A 98 -0.43 -4.27 3.12
C VAL A 98 0.60 -3.57 2.22
N MET A 99 0.36 -2.29 1.90
CA MET A 99 1.31 -1.44 1.20
C MET A 99 1.29 -0.02 1.77
N GLN A 100 2.45 0.57 1.94
CA GLN A 100 2.65 1.90 2.51
C GLN A 100 3.70 2.66 1.70
N ILE A 101 3.56 3.98 1.59
CA ILE A 101 4.71 4.87 1.41
C ILE A 101 4.86 5.60 2.73
N PHE A 102 5.73 5.08 3.60
CA PHE A 102 6.00 5.67 4.91
C PHE A 102 6.90 6.87 4.77
N GLY A 103 6.87 7.81 5.70
CA GLY A 103 7.57 9.07 5.59
C GLY A 103 6.63 10.21 5.28
N ALA A 104 6.66 11.23 6.14
CA ALA A 104 6.12 12.55 5.91
C ALA A 104 6.71 13.51 7.01
N GLU A 105 6.66 14.84 6.84
CA GLU A 105 7.39 15.89 7.59
C GLU A 105 6.56 16.17 8.82
N THR A 106 5.23 16.13 8.66
CA THR A 106 4.28 16.39 9.73
C THR A 106 3.42 15.17 10.06
N HIS A 107 3.57 14.04 9.38
CA HIS A 107 2.92 12.75 9.69
C HIS A 107 3.80 11.56 9.29
N ALA A 108 3.46 10.33 9.69
CA ALA A 108 4.29 9.16 9.43
C ALA A 108 4.16 8.58 8.00
N THR A 109 3.20 9.02 7.17
CA THR A 109 2.86 8.33 5.90
C THR A 109 2.31 9.20 4.77
N THR A 110 2.66 8.82 3.54
CA THR A 110 2.18 9.36 2.25
C THR A 110 1.10 8.48 1.60
N LEU A 111 1.25 7.16 1.68
CA LEU A 111 0.26 6.20 1.20
C LEU A 111 0.04 5.11 2.26
N MET A 112 -1.22 4.72 2.49
CA MET A 112 -1.57 3.48 3.21
C MET A 112 -2.68 2.76 2.44
N MET A 113 -2.39 1.55 2.00
CA MET A 113 -3.36 0.63 1.39
C MET A 113 -3.74 -0.40 2.45
N ARG A 114 -4.98 -0.32 2.94
CA ARG A 114 -5.51 -1.15 4.02
C ARG A 114 -6.49 -2.18 3.47
N VAL A 115 -6.40 -3.41 3.95
CA VAL A 115 -7.39 -4.46 3.75
C VAL A 115 -8.31 -4.48 4.96
N HIS A 116 -9.61 -4.33 4.69
CA HIS A 116 -10.67 -4.41 5.69
C HIS A 116 -11.85 -5.16 5.08
N ASP A 117 -12.24 -6.28 5.70
CA ASP A 117 -13.34 -7.16 5.28
C ASP A 117 -13.30 -7.52 3.79
N GLY A 118 -12.09 -7.86 3.31
CA GLY A 118 -11.83 -8.23 1.91
C GLY A 118 -11.80 -7.05 0.93
N ALA A 119 -12.03 -5.82 1.39
CA ALA A 119 -11.93 -4.60 0.57
C ALA A 119 -10.60 -3.89 0.79
N LEU A 120 -10.07 -3.30 -0.28
CA LEU A 120 -8.86 -2.47 -0.23
C LEU A 120 -9.24 -0.98 -0.16
N SER A 121 -8.79 -0.30 0.89
CA SER A 121 -9.05 1.11 1.18
C SER A 121 -7.76 1.95 1.22
N TYR A 122 -7.89 3.25 0.96
CA TYR A 122 -6.84 4.25 1.10
C TYR A 122 -7.06 4.88 2.45
N TYR A 123 -6.14 4.67 3.40
CA TYR A 123 -6.43 4.93 4.80
C TYR A 123 -7.75 4.23 5.21
N ARG A 124 -8.71 4.98 5.77
CA ARG A 124 -10.05 4.51 6.14
C ARG A 124 -11.11 4.74 5.04
N ASN A 125 -10.75 5.38 3.93
CA ASN A 125 -11.69 5.71 2.86
C ASN A 125 -11.66 4.64 1.76
N PRO A 126 -12.81 4.11 1.31
CA PRO A 126 -12.87 3.21 0.17
C PRO A 126 -12.36 3.93 -1.09
N ILE A 127 -11.56 3.26 -1.91
CA ILE A 127 -10.79 3.94 -2.96
C ILE A 127 -11.58 4.13 -4.27
N TYR A 128 -12.68 3.40 -4.50
CA TYR A 128 -13.46 3.55 -5.75
C TYR A 128 -14.95 3.47 -5.51
N ILE A 129 -15.69 4.43 -6.08
CA ILE A 129 -17.11 4.29 -6.39
C ILE A 129 -17.22 4.46 -7.91
N ASN A 130 -17.69 3.41 -8.61
CA ASN A 130 -17.96 3.43 -10.06
C ASN A 130 -16.76 3.75 -10.98
N GLY A 131 -15.53 3.34 -10.60
CA GLY A 131 -14.34 3.62 -11.43
C GLY A 131 -13.93 5.09 -11.44
N GLU A 132 -14.54 5.92 -10.59
CA GLU A 132 -14.24 7.33 -10.43
C GLU A 132 -13.46 7.55 -9.12
N LEU A 133 -12.36 8.31 -9.19
CA LEU A 133 -11.55 8.70 -8.05
C LEU A 133 -12.39 9.63 -7.15
N LYS A 134 -12.79 9.15 -5.97
CA LYS A 134 -13.64 9.93 -5.04
C LYS A 134 -12.92 10.50 -3.82
N PHE A 135 -11.59 10.44 -3.77
CA PHE A 135 -10.88 11.02 -2.63
C PHE A 135 -9.52 11.63 -3.00
N GLU A 136 -9.42 12.94 -2.84
CA GLU A 136 -8.19 13.71 -2.81
C GLU A 136 -7.80 13.95 -1.35
N GLY A 137 -6.91 13.12 -0.82
CA GLY A 137 -6.37 13.32 0.52
C GLY A 137 -5.26 14.36 0.48
N SER A 138 -5.52 15.58 0.97
CA SER A 138 -4.45 16.56 1.19
C SER A 138 -3.53 16.08 2.32
N GLY A 139 -2.26 15.86 1.97
CA GLY A 139 -1.24 15.34 2.87
C GLY A 139 -0.06 16.29 3.01
N ARG A 140 0.61 16.32 4.17
CA ARG A 140 1.61 17.38 4.49
C ARG A 140 3.03 16.83 4.77
N GLY A 141 3.94 17.10 3.81
CA GLY A 141 5.43 17.09 3.77
C GLY A 141 6.15 15.78 4.14
N GLY A 142 7.51 15.65 4.12
CA GLY A 142 8.39 14.46 4.42
C GLY A 142 9.91 14.71 4.51
N ARG A 143 10.68 14.13 5.46
CA ARG A 143 12.17 14.14 5.40
C ARG A 143 12.76 12.83 4.87
N SER A 144 12.09 11.69 5.06
CA SER A 144 12.46 10.43 4.41
C SER A 144 11.23 9.62 4.03
N HIS A 145 11.16 8.97 2.87
CA HIS A 145 10.02 8.19 2.36
C HIS A 145 10.35 6.71 2.10
N PHE A 146 9.41 5.79 2.17
CA PHE A 146 9.72 4.38 2.05
C PHE A 146 8.58 3.58 1.47
N PHE A 147 8.79 2.89 0.33
CA PHE A 147 7.87 1.83 -0.07
C PHE A 147 7.93 0.73 0.99
N LYS A 148 6.78 0.37 1.57
CA LYS A 148 6.66 -0.75 2.49
C LYS A 148 5.61 -1.73 2.03
N CYS A 149 5.94 -3.01 1.94
CA CYS A 149 4.95 -4.07 1.75
C CYS A 149 5.10 -5.16 2.82
N GLY A 150 3.99 -5.74 3.26
CA GLY A 150 4.00 -6.69 4.39
C GLY A 150 2.66 -6.71 5.10
N VAL A 151 2.65 -6.96 6.41
CA VAL A 151 1.46 -6.78 7.24
C VAL A 151 1.76 -5.76 8.33
N TYR A 152 0.89 -4.77 8.44
CA TYR A 152 0.93 -3.79 9.53
C TYR A 152 -0.46 -3.71 10.16
N ALA A 153 -0.60 -4.25 11.36
CA ALA A 153 -1.87 -4.30 12.07
C ALA A 153 -2.38 -2.88 12.36
N GLN A 154 -3.69 -2.70 12.24
CA GLN A 154 -4.43 -1.50 12.63
C GLN A 154 -5.59 -1.93 13.54
N ASP A 155 -6.46 -0.97 13.92
CA ASP A 155 -7.73 -1.27 14.59
C ASP A 155 -8.50 -2.41 13.88
N ASP A 156 -9.29 -3.17 14.63
CA ASP A 156 -10.11 -4.27 14.11
C ASP A 156 -9.29 -5.38 13.41
N ALA A 157 -8.08 -5.62 13.92
CA ALA A 157 -7.18 -6.66 13.47
C ALA A 157 -7.83 -8.07 13.56
N SER A 158 -7.78 -8.85 12.47
CA SER A 158 -8.14 -10.27 12.52
C SER A 158 -7.15 -11.09 13.34
N ASP A 159 -7.55 -12.26 13.87
CA ASP A 159 -6.66 -13.13 14.67
C ASP A 159 -5.43 -13.63 13.92
N TYR A 160 -5.56 -13.79 12.60
CA TYR A 160 -4.47 -14.14 11.69
C TYR A 160 -4.35 -13.10 10.59
N MET A 161 -3.14 -12.62 10.35
CA MET A 161 -2.81 -11.74 9.24
C MET A 161 -1.64 -12.29 8.44
N GLU A 162 -1.80 -12.33 7.12
CA GLU A 162 -0.72 -12.72 6.23
C GLU A 162 -0.68 -11.86 4.97
N SER A 163 0.53 -11.62 4.49
CA SER A 163 0.76 -11.16 3.12
C SER A 163 1.90 -11.94 2.47
N ARG A 164 1.78 -12.19 1.16
CA ARG A 164 2.84 -12.82 0.36
C ARG A 164 3.16 -11.94 -0.83
N TRP A 165 4.45 -11.80 -1.12
CA TRP A 165 4.94 -10.94 -2.18
C TRP A 165 6.00 -11.64 -3.01
N LYS A 166 5.91 -11.54 -4.33
CA LYS A 166 6.91 -12.08 -5.25
C LYS A 166 7.20 -11.12 -6.41
N GLN A 167 8.39 -11.29 -6.98
CA GLN A 167 8.87 -10.49 -8.12
C GLN A 167 8.85 -8.98 -7.81
N ILE A 168 9.30 -8.63 -6.61
CA ILE A 168 9.36 -7.24 -6.16
C ILE A 168 10.47 -6.51 -6.89
N LYS A 169 10.12 -5.39 -7.50
CA LYS A 169 11.04 -4.47 -8.14
C LYS A 169 10.75 -3.06 -7.67
N VAL A 170 11.78 -2.34 -7.24
CA VAL A 170 11.77 -0.88 -7.17
C VAL A 170 12.60 -0.37 -8.33
N LEU A 171 12.05 0.50 -9.17
CA LEU A 171 12.62 0.93 -10.44
C LEU A 171 12.61 2.44 -10.55
N LYS A 172 13.67 3.03 -11.10
CA LYS A 172 13.65 4.42 -11.58
C LYS A 172 12.95 4.48 -12.94
N LYS A 173 12.13 5.50 -13.16
CA LYS A 173 11.42 5.76 -14.42
C LYS A 173 12.04 6.92 -15.19
#